data_AF-A0A948B3Z5-F1
#
_entry.id   AF-A0A948B3Z5-F1
#
_cell.length_a   1.000
_cell.length_b   1.000
_cell.length_c   1.000
_cell.angle_alpha   90.00
_cell.angle_beta   90.00
_cell.angle_gamma   90.00
#
_symmetry.space_group_name_H-M   'P 1'
#
loop_
_entity.id
_entity.type
_entity.pdbx_description
1 polymer ?
#
loop_
_entity_poly.entity_id
_entity_poly.type
_entity_poly.pdbx_seq_one_letter_code
_entity_poly.pdbx_strand_id
1 'polypeptide(L)'
;ELFFRLAGLGAELATLHLMESPKLDDLLPSFPEKGDNVVEKVWFSMGRAGPPDPPNKSGAPSGRALPPGRVHINKTQYFDGVPEAIWNFHVGGYQVCEKWLKDRKGRTLTYDDLQHYQEIIVALSETLRLMAEIDRAIPGWPIH
;
A
#
# COMPACT_ATOMS: atom_id res chain seq x y z
N GLU A 1 16.76 19.52 -18.46
CA GLU A 1 15.76 19.55 -17.37
C GLU A 1 15.18 18.17 -17.06
N LEU A 2 14.67 17.44 -18.06
CA LEU A 2 14.10 16.09 -17.89
C LEU A 2 15.02 15.10 -17.16
N PHE A 3 16.30 15.02 -17.56
CA PHE A 3 17.28 14.14 -16.91
C PHE A 3 17.37 14.37 -15.39
N PHE A 4 17.51 15.63 -14.96
CA PHE A 4 17.63 15.96 -13.53
C PHE A 4 16.33 15.66 -12.77
N ARG A 5 15.17 15.88 -13.39
CA ARG A 5 13.88 15.51 -12.80
C ARG A 5 13.77 14.00 -12.60
N LEU A 6 14.09 13.20 -13.61
CA LEU A 6 14.06 11.73 -13.52
C LEU A 6 15.09 11.19 -12.52
N ALA A 7 16.29 11.79 -12.47
CA ALA A 7 17.30 11.43 -11.49
C ALA A 7 16.81 11.70 -10.05
N GLY A 8 16.13 12.83 -9.82
CA GLY A 8 15.51 13.14 -8.52
C GLY A 8 14.44 12.14 -8.11
N LEU A 9 13.51 11.82 -9.01
CA LEU A 9 12.45 10.82 -8.77
C LEU A 9 13.04 9.41 -8.52
N GLY A 10 14.08 9.04 -9.27
CA GLY A 10 14.79 7.77 -9.08
C GLY A 10 15.54 7.69 -7.75
N ALA A 11 16.15 8.80 -7.30
CA ALA A 11 16.79 8.86 -5.99
C ALA A 11 15.76 8.70 -4.86
N GLU A 12 14.61 9.38 -4.95
CA GLU A 12 13.52 9.24 -3.98
C GLU A 12 13.00 7.80 -3.91
N LEU A 13 12.80 7.17 -5.08
CA LEU A 13 12.39 5.78 -5.17
C LEU A 13 13.41 4.84 -4.50
N ALA A 14 14.70 5.06 -4.71
CA ALA A 14 15.76 4.27 -4.09
C ALA A 14 15.75 4.41 -2.56
N THR A 15 15.66 5.64 -2.04
CA THR A 15 15.60 5.90 -0.59
C THR A 15 14.38 5.24 0.07
N LEU A 16 13.22 5.23 -0.59
CA LEU A 16 12.05 4.49 -0.12
C LEU A 16 12.31 2.98 -0.01
N HIS A 17 12.99 2.39 -0.99
CA HIS A 17 13.27 0.95 -1.01
C HIS A 17 14.41 0.52 -0.08
N LEU A 18 15.24 1.47 0.37
CA LEU A 18 16.20 1.27 1.45
C LEU A 18 15.56 1.39 2.84
N MET A 19 14.28 1.75 2.93
CA MET A 19 13.57 2.02 4.18
C MET A 19 14.18 3.22 4.96
N GLU A 20 14.74 4.19 4.24
CA GLU A 20 15.43 5.36 4.83
C GLU A 20 14.63 6.67 4.67
N SER A 21 13.49 6.62 3.96
CA SER A 21 12.70 7.81 3.68
C SER A 21 11.90 8.24 4.92
N PRO A 22 11.94 9.52 5.33
CA PRO A 22 11.13 10.01 6.44
C PRO A 22 9.62 9.90 6.16
N LYS A 23 9.22 9.76 4.89
CA LYS A 23 7.82 9.56 4.50
C LYS A 23 7.22 8.26 5.05
N LEU A 24 8.06 7.31 5.46
CA LEU A 24 7.61 6.06 6.06
C LEU A 24 6.96 6.28 7.43
N ASP A 25 7.26 7.39 8.10
CA ASP A 25 6.74 7.70 9.45
C ASP A 25 5.36 8.40 9.43
N ASP A 26 4.94 8.97 8.30
CA ASP A 26 3.83 9.94 8.27
C ASP A 26 2.43 9.30 8.30
N LEU A 27 2.23 8.14 7.67
CA LEU A 27 0.90 7.56 7.45
C LEU A 27 0.91 6.01 7.47
N LEU A 28 1.26 5.42 8.61
CA LEU A 28 1.24 3.97 8.78
C LEU A 28 -0.21 3.42 8.78
N PRO A 29 -0.52 2.39 7.98
CA PRO A 29 -1.78 1.64 8.07
C PRO A 29 -2.03 1.19 9.50
N SER A 30 -3.25 1.34 10.03
CA SER A 30 -3.49 0.98 11.44
C SER A 30 -3.53 -0.53 11.66
N PHE A 31 -3.06 -1.00 12.82
CA PHE A 31 -3.21 -2.39 13.27
C PHE A 31 -3.99 -2.40 14.60
N PRO A 32 -5.33 -2.26 14.56
CA PRO A 32 -6.13 -1.88 15.73
C PRO A 32 -6.41 -3.03 16.71
N GLU A 33 -6.39 -4.27 16.23
CA GLU A 33 -6.83 -5.43 17.01
C GLU A 33 -5.68 -6.05 17.81
N LYS A 34 -5.82 -6.06 19.13
CA LYS A 34 -4.87 -6.75 20.04
C LYS A 34 -5.07 -8.26 19.96
N GLY A 35 -3.98 -9.01 20.12
CA GLY A 35 -4.02 -10.47 20.06
C GLY A 35 -2.64 -11.09 20.22
N ASP A 36 -2.50 -12.33 19.74
CA ASP A 36 -1.25 -13.09 19.79
C ASP A 36 -0.27 -12.74 18.67
N ASN A 37 -0.71 -11.93 17.70
CA ASN A 37 0.04 -11.51 16.51
C ASN A 37 0.58 -12.70 15.70
N VAL A 38 -0.03 -13.88 15.81
CA VAL A 38 0.41 -15.06 15.08
C VAL A 38 -0.13 -15.01 13.65
N VAL A 39 0.75 -15.16 12.67
CA VAL A 39 0.34 -15.27 11.27
C VAL A 39 -0.19 -16.68 11.01
N GLU A 40 -1.49 -16.82 10.82
CA GLU A 40 -2.14 -18.10 10.56
C GLU A 40 -2.54 -18.26 9.09
N LYS A 41 -3.33 -17.30 8.61
CA LYS A 41 -3.89 -17.30 7.27
C LYS A 41 -3.93 -15.86 6.81
N VAL A 42 -3.31 -15.59 5.68
CA VAL A 42 -3.26 -14.26 5.09
C VAL A 42 -4.36 -14.14 4.04
N TRP A 43 -5.16 -13.09 4.11
CA TRP A 43 -6.09 -12.72 3.03
C TRP A 43 -6.43 -11.23 3.08
N PHE A 44 -6.98 -10.74 1.99
CA PHE A 44 -7.46 -9.37 1.88
C PHE A 44 -8.97 -9.30 1.84
N SER A 45 -9.55 -8.28 2.46
CA SER A 45 -10.98 -7.98 2.36
C SER A 45 -11.17 -6.51 1.99
N MET A 46 -11.98 -6.24 0.97
CA MET A 46 -12.34 -4.86 0.60
C MET A 46 -13.04 -4.15 1.76
N GLY A 47 -12.75 -2.86 1.92
CA GLY A 47 -13.52 -1.99 2.79
C GLY A 47 -14.96 -1.96 2.30
N ARG A 48 -15.92 -2.17 3.20
CA ARG A 48 -17.33 -1.97 2.85
C ARG A 48 -17.59 -0.48 2.72
N ALA A 49 -18.03 -0.05 1.54
CA ALA A 49 -18.67 1.26 1.40
C ALA A 49 -19.80 1.34 2.44
N GLY A 50 -19.86 2.45 3.18
CA GLY A 50 -21.00 2.72 4.04
C GLY A 50 -22.32 2.70 3.26
N PRO A 51 -23.48 2.83 3.93
CA PRO A 51 -24.76 2.93 3.26
C PRO A 51 -24.67 3.94 2.11
N PRO A 52 -25.22 3.64 0.92
CA PRO A 52 -25.24 4.60 -0.17
C PRO A 52 -25.91 5.87 0.34
N ASP A 53 -25.27 7.01 0.11
CA ASP A 53 -25.87 8.31 0.41
C ASP A 53 -27.18 8.42 -0.38
N PRO A 54 -28.23 9.07 0.19
CA PRO A 54 -29.47 9.27 -0.55
C PRO A 54 -29.17 9.93 -1.91
N PRO A 55 -29.86 9.52 -2.99
CA PRO A 55 -29.54 9.98 -4.34
C PRO A 55 -29.53 11.51 -4.39
N ASN A 56 -28.39 12.08 -4.78
CA ASN A 56 -28.32 13.50 -5.08
C ASN A 56 -29.27 13.81 -6.25
N LYS A 57 -29.94 14.96 -6.22
CA LYS A 57 -30.96 15.42 -7.19
C LYS A 57 -30.46 15.52 -8.66
N SER A 58 -29.21 15.18 -8.94
CA SER A 58 -28.58 15.23 -10.26
C SER A 58 -28.45 13.87 -10.97
N GLY A 59 -28.81 12.74 -10.33
CA GLY A 59 -28.78 11.42 -11.00
C GLY A 59 -27.40 10.94 -11.45
N ALA A 60 -26.32 11.62 -11.06
CA ALA A 60 -24.96 11.18 -11.32
C ALA A 60 -24.59 10.05 -10.35
N PRO A 61 -23.98 8.94 -10.82
CA PRO A 61 -23.42 7.96 -9.92
C PRO A 61 -22.39 8.65 -9.02
N SER A 62 -22.55 8.51 -7.70
CA SER A 62 -21.54 8.97 -6.77
C SER A 62 -20.26 8.20 -7.09
N GLY A 63 -19.25 8.87 -7.64
CA GLY A 63 -17.90 8.32 -7.84
C GLY A 63 -17.17 8.12 -6.52
N ARG A 64 -17.83 7.50 -5.53
CA ARG A 64 -17.31 7.28 -4.19
C ARG A 64 -16.16 6.29 -4.34
N ALA A 65 -14.94 6.76 -4.08
CA ALA A 65 -13.79 5.88 -3.93
C ALA A 65 -14.15 4.81 -2.90
N LEU A 66 -13.96 3.53 -3.26
CA LEU A 66 -14.16 2.43 -2.33
C LEU A 66 -13.24 2.66 -1.12
N PRO A 67 -13.75 2.46 0.12
CA PRO A 67 -12.89 2.61 1.27
C PRO A 67 -11.76 1.58 1.20
N PRO A 68 -10.57 1.94 1.70
CA PRO A 68 -9.42 1.05 1.69
C PRO A 68 -9.76 -0.27 2.41
N GLY A 69 -9.10 -1.35 1.98
CA GLY A 69 -9.34 -2.69 2.49
C GLY A 69 -8.48 -3.04 3.71
N ARG A 70 -8.57 -4.31 4.08
CA ARG A 70 -7.89 -4.90 5.24
C ARG A 70 -7.06 -6.09 4.83
N VAL A 71 -5.83 -6.15 5.32
CA VAL A 71 -4.95 -7.31 5.20
C VAL A 71 -4.97 -8.08 6.51
N HIS A 72 -5.57 -9.26 6.51
CA HIS A 72 -5.70 -10.12 7.69
C HIS A 72 -4.46 -11.01 7.82
N ILE A 73 -3.98 -11.18 9.06
CA ILE A 73 -2.92 -12.15 9.38
C ILE A 73 -3.49 -13.43 10.03
N ASN A 74 -4.68 -13.31 10.64
CA ASN A 74 -5.47 -14.38 11.23
C ASN A 74 -6.94 -13.93 11.31
N LYS A 75 -7.80 -14.72 11.97
CA LYS A 75 -9.27 -14.47 12.05
C LYS A 75 -9.66 -13.15 12.70
N THR A 76 -8.82 -12.59 13.56
CA THR A 76 -9.17 -11.45 14.40
C THR A 76 -8.32 -10.22 14.09
N GLN A 77 -7.09 -10.38 13.61
CA GLN A 77 -6.12 -9.30 13.48
C GLN A 77 -5.80 -8.96 12.02
N TYR A 78 -5.77 -7.66 11.74
CA TYR A 78 -5.60 -7.13 10.39
C TYR A 78 -4.95 -5.74 10.39
N PHE A 79 -4.28 -5.42 9.29
CA PHE A 79 -3.88 -4.07 8.93
C PHE A 79 -5.04 -3.41 8.17
N ASP A 80 -5.55 -2.29 8.67
CA ASP A 80 -6.64 -1.51 8.09
C ASP A 80 -6.10 -0.34 7.26
N GLY A 81 -6.88 0.11 6.29
CA GLY A 81 -6.49 1.24 5.46
C GLY A 81 -5.56 0.87 4.30
N VAL A 82 -5.49 -0.40 3.90
CA VAL A 82 -4.63 -0.86 2.80
C VAL A 82 -5.37 -0.76 1.46
N PRO A 83 -4.93 0.07 0.50
CA PRO A 83 -5.56 0.12 -0.81
C PRO A 83 -5.41 -1.21 -1.56
N GLU A 84 -6.41 -1.58 -2.36
CA GLU A 84 -6.38 -2.81 -3.16
C GLU A 84 -5.18 -2.87 -4.11
N ALA A 85 -4.81 -1.73 -4.71
CA ALA A 85 -3.63 -1.64 -5.58
C ALA A 85 -2.33 -1.99 -4.85
N ILE A 86 -2.24 -1.73 -3.54
CA ILE A 86 -1.07 -2.09 -2.72
C ILE A 86 -1.08 -3.57 -2.38
N TRP A 87 -2.25 -4.11 -2.03
CA TRP A 87 -2.39 -5.55 -1.84
C TRP A 87 -1.97 -6.30 -3.11
N ASN A 88 -2.46 -5.88 -4.27
CA ASN A 88 -2.18 -6.51 -5.58
C ASN A 88 -0.84 -6.08 -6.20
N PHE A 89 0.00 -5.33 -5.50
CA PHE A 89 1.27 -4.87 -6.05
C PHE A 89 2.28 -6.02 -6.17
N HIS A 90 2.89 -6.16 -7.35
CA HIS A 90 3.83 -7.23 -7.66
C HIS A 90 5.21 -6.68 -8.02
N VAL A 91 6.24 -7.38 -7.54
CA VAL A 91 7.63 -7.21 -8.00
C VAL A 91 8.09 -8.56 -8.54
N GLY A 92 8.30 -8.64 -9.85
CA GLY A 92 8.46 -9.92 -10.53
C GLY A 92 7.22 -10.81 -10.35
N GLY A 93 7.43 -12.07 -9.96
CA GLY A 93 6.34 -13.03 -9.72
C GLY A 93 5.72 -12.98 -8.32
N TYR A 94 6.12 -12.04 -7.47
CA TYR A 94 5.70 -12.00 -6.06
C TYR A 94 4.77 -10.83 -5.77
N GLN A 95 3.61 -11.14 -5.19
CA GLN A 95 2.76 -10.17 -4.53
C GLN A 95 3.39 -9.78 -3.18
N VAL A 96 3.95 -8.57 -3.09
CA VAL A 96 4.90 -8.19 -2.04
C VAL A 96 4.30 -8.31 -0.64
N CYS A 97 3.14 -7.66 -0.42
CA CYS A 97 2.44 -7.65 0.86
C CYS A 97 2.02 -9.06 1.32
N GLU A 98 1.56 -9.90 0.39
CA GLU A 98 1.13 -11.26 0.72
C GLU A 98 2.33 -12.16 1.04
N LYS A 99 3.36 -12.11 0.20
CA LYS A 99 4.57 -12.93 0.34
C LYS A 99 5.26 -12.70 1.68
N TRP A 100 5.42 -11.42 2.08
CA TRP A 100 6.08 -11.06 3.33
C TRP A 100 5.42 -11.69 4.56
N LEU A 101 4.08 -11.69 4.60
CA LEU A 101 3.31 -12.32 5.69
C LEU A 101 3.34 -13.84 5.59
N LYS A 102 3.17 -14.41 4.38
CA LYS A 102 3.20 -15.88 4.17
C LYS A 102 4.52 -16.49 4.62
N ASP A 103 5.63 -15.81 4.41
CA ASP A 103 6.96 -16.26 4.87
C ASP A 103 7.12 -16.30 6.39
N ARG A 104 6.18 -15.67 7.11
CA ARG A 104 6.12 -15.63 8.57
C ARG A 104 4.99 -16.46 9.14
N LYS A 105 4.33 -17.30 8.33
CA LYS A 105 3.26 -18.19 8.79
C LYS A 105 3.73 -19.07 9.96
N GLY A 106 2.93 -19.10 11.02
CA GLY A 106 3.22 -19.81 12.27
C GLY A 106 4.11 -19.05 13.25
N ARG A 107 4.55 -17.83 12.91
CA ARG A 107 5.35 -16.97 13.78
C ARG A 107 4.49 -15.86 14.37
N THR A 108 4.83 -15.45 15.60
CA THR A 108 4.34 -14.22 16.22
C THR A 108 5.10 -13.03 15.65
N LEU A 109 4.39 -12.02 15.15
CA LEU A 109 4.97 -10.75 14.73
C LEU A 109 5.29 -9.90 15.96
N THR A 110 6.55 -9.46 16.04
CA THR A 110 7.00 -8.49 17.03
C THR A 110 6.48 -7.09 16.72
N TYR A 111 6.67 -6.13 17.64
CA TYR A 111 6.36 -4.73 17.37
C TYR A 111 7.12 -4.23 16.14
N ASP A 112 8.42 -4.52 16.04
CA ASP A 112 9.25 -4.14 14.91
C ASP A 112 8.77 -4.81 13.61
N ASP A 113 8.31 -6.06 13.64
CA ASP A 113 7.71 -6.71 12.47
C ASP A 113 6.44 -6.00 11.99
N LEU A 114 5.56 -5.62 12.93
CA LEU A 114 4.31 -4.91 12.62
C LEU A 114 4.60 -3.54 12.02
N GLN A 115 5.50 -2.78 12.65
CA GLN A 115 5.94 -1.48 12.16
C GLN A 115 6.58 -1.60 10.78
N HIS A 116 7.50 -2.54 10.60
CA HIS A 116 8.17 -2.76 9.33
C HIS A 116 7.19 -3.14 8.21
N TYR A 117 6.16 -3.94 8.51
CA TYR A 117 5.12 -4.26 7.53
C TYR A 117 4.29 -3.02 7.14
N GLN A 118 3.97 -2.15 8.09
CA GLN A 118 3.29 -0.88 7.82
C GLN A 118 4.16 0.02 6.92
N GLU A 119 5.46 0.13 7.20
CA GLU A 119 6.40 0.88 6.37
C GLU A 119 6.46 0.31 4.94
N ILE A 120 6.44 -1.02 4.77
CA ILE A 120 6.37 -1.64 3.43
C ILE A 120 5.13 -1.17 2.68
N ILE A 121 3.95 -1.14 3.33
CA ILE A 121 2.71 -0.68 2.70
C ILE A 121 2.84 0.80 2.26
N VAL A 122 3.48 1.64 3.07
CA VAL A 122 3.74 3.06 2.74
C VAL A 122 4.73 3.16 1.57
N ALA A 123 5.82 2.41 1.59
CA ALA A 123 6.83 2.40 0.52
C ALA A 123 6.21 2.02 -0.84
N LEU A 124 5.31 1.02 -0.86
CA LEU A 124 4.58 0.62 -2.07
C LEU A 124 3.61 1.72 -2.53
N SER A 125 2.98 2.43 -1.60
CA SER A 125 2.08 3.54 -1.91
C SER A 125 2.82 4.70 -2.56
N GLU A 126 3.96 5.08 -2.00
CA GLU A 126 4.82 6.11 -2.60
C GLU A 126 5.45 5.65 -3.91
N THR A 127 5.76 4.36 -4.06
CA THR A 127 6.23 3.79 -5.33
C THR A 127 5.22 3.99 -6.44
N LEU A 128 3.93 3.70 -6.18
CA LEU A 128 2.86 3.95 -7.17
C LEU A 128 2.75 5.43 -7.54
N ARG A 129 2.85 6.33 -6.54
CA ARG A 129 2.83 7.77 -6.77
C ARG A 129 4.00 8.23 -7.65
N LEU A 130 5.20 7.76 -7.34
CA LEU A 130 6.43 8.09 -8.06
C LEU A 130 6.44 7.53 -9.48
N MET A 131 6.01 6.30 -9.68
CA MET A 131 5.84 5.71 -11.02
C MET A 131 4.91 6.58 -11.88
N ALA A 132 3.75 6.97 -11.34
CA ALA A 132 2.83 7.85 -12.06
C ALA A 132 3.43 9.24 -12.33
N GLU A 133 4.31 9.75 -11.47
CA GLU A 133 5.01 11.01 -11.69
C GLU A 133 6.10 10.90 -12.77
N ILE A 134 6.83 9.79 -12.79
CA ILE A 134 7.79 9.46 -13.85
C ILE A 134 7.07 9.39 -15.20
N ASP A 135 5.95 8.66 -15.27
CA ASP A 135 5.15 8.54 -16.50
C ASP A 135 4.67 9.92 -16.99
N ARG A 136 4.21 10.80 -16.08
CA ARG A 136 3.81 12.17 -16.42
C ARG A 136 4.98 13.06 -16.86
N ALA A 137 6.18 12.81 -16.36
CA ALA A 137 7.36 13.59 -16.69
C ALA A 137 7.89 13.27 -18.10
N ILE A 138 7.63 12.06 -18.60
CA ILE A 138 8.08 11.61 -19.93
C ILE A 138 7.03 12.04 -20.97
N PRO A 139 7.35 12.98 -21.88
CA PRO A 139 6.37 13.52 -22.84
C PRO A 139 6.02 12.55 -23.98
N GLY A 140 6.83 11.50 -24.17
CA GLY A 140 6.66 10.50 -25.22
C GLY A 140 7.90 9.64 -25.39
N TRP A 141 7.77 8.56 -26.15
CA TRP A 141 8.88 7.70 -26.54
C TRP A 141 8.92 7.53 -28.07
N PRO A 142 10.11 7.60 -28.73
CA PRO A 142 11.40 7.94 -28.14
C PRO A 142 11.46 9.40 -27.67
N ILE A 143 12.32 9.66 -26.68
CA ILE A 143 12.62 11.02 -26.23
C ILE A 143 13.48 11.67 -27.31
N HIS A 144 12.96 12.74 -27.93
CA HIS A 144 13.65 13.53 -28.95
C HIS A 144 14.31 14.78 -28.35
#